data_AF-N9CWT4-F1
#
_entry.id   AF-N9CWT4-F1
#
_cell.length_a   1.000
_cell.length_b   1.000
_cell.length_c   1.000
_cell.angle_alpha   90.00
_cell.angle_beta   90.00
_cell.angle_gamma   90.00
#
_symmetry.space_group_name_H-M   'P 1'
#
loop_
_entity.id
_entity.type
_entity.pdbx_description
1 polymer ?
#
loop_
_entity_poly.entity_id
_entity_poly.type
_entity_poly.pdbx_seq_one_letter_code
_entity_poly.pdbx_strand_id
1 'polypeptide(L)'
;MKRFLCACSLSLISTVGFAEGQFLTNAPQFNVPEIGSGIGFIDQYNERYIGEKVYREVQRQLPVTQNPWLEDQLMNAFSSILSQTQLGQPIGLVVINDPQINAFAVPGGLFALNAGLITNANNMDEVAGVMAHEIAHVTQRHYSRSQEAFKGQGLLALAGILVGALVASQADGDVGSAVMVGTQAALMDKQLSYSRNQEREADRIGMQYMYSAGYNPQSMADFFEVMHRATSRVSFLPDFWFTHPLTTERMSEARLRANQLPKVKSTWRDEDFEILKLYTAVISNQATEQQLQMLVSRNSYAAQLALASFYLKQGDYKLAQQVLDQAKSHQKLHNLQILIQTDILLGQNRVNEALTVIQSPASIMPENRALNYKLAEVYIRQNRPELAQPVLNRFLKNNPRDVNAWRMMQQAASLDKKSPMRTINVLRYRAEVQFWSGFEEEAIKSLLHAQRLAKDNGSMSATIKTRLTQMQKDRQFRA
;
A
#
# COMPACT_ATOMS: atom_id res chain seq x y z
N MET A 1 11.84 -80.48 -28.07
CA MET A 1 10.90 -80.95 -27.03
C MET A 1 11.12 -80.13 -25.77
N LYS A 2 10.05 -79.55 -25.19
CA LYS A 2 9.75 -79.28 -23.76
C LYS A 2 10.86 -78.66 -22.87
N ARG A 3 10.64 -77.74 -21.94
CA ARG A 3 9.58 -76.80 -21.50
C ARG A 3 10.27 -75.95 -20.41
N PHE A 4 9.86 -74.70 -20.27
CA PHE A 4 10.23 -73.78 -19.20
C PHE A 4 9.85 -74.31 -17.80
N LEU A 5 10.67 -73.98 -16.79
CA LEU A 5 10.28 -73.93 -15.38
C LEU A 5 11.06 -72.78 -14.70
N CYS A 6 10.36 -71.67 -14.47
CA CYS A 6 10.81 -70.57 -13.61
C CYS A 6 10.66 -70.99 -12.15
N ALA A 7 11.73 -70.84 -11.36
CA ALA A 7 11.67 -70.83 -9.91
C ALA A 7 12.09 -69.43 -9.44
N CYS A 8 11.13 -68.67 -8.91
CA CYS A 8 11.34 -67.38 -8.27
C CYS A 8 12.02 -67.58 -6.91
N SER A 9 13.18 -66.96 -6.70
CA SER A 9 13.76 -66.74 -5.37
C SER A 9 13.59 -65.26 -4.99
N LEU A 10 12.80 -65.02 -3.95
CA LEU A 10 12.60 -63.71 -3.35
C LEU A 10 13.90 -63.26 -2.66
N SER A 11 14.44 -62.12 -3.09
CA SER A 11 15.45 -61.38 -2.35
C SER A 11 14.75 -60.23 -1.61
N LEU A 12 14.76 -60.26 -0.28
CA LEU A 12 14.29 -59.17 0.57
C LEU A 12 15.21 -57.95 0.40
N ILE A 13 14.68 -56.87 -0.16
CA ILE A 13 15.28 -55.54 -0.07
C ILE A 13 14.53 -54.79 1.04
N SER A 14 15.21 -54.57 2.15
CA SER A 14 14.75 -53.72 3.25
C SER A 14 14.80 -52.26 2.82
N THR A 15 13.65 -51.68 2.46
CA THR A 15 13.48 -50.24 2.28
C THR A 15 13.36 -49.57 3.64
N VAL A 16 14.29 -48.66 3.95
CA VAL A 16 14.16 -47.73 5.06
C VAL A 16 13.10 -46.70 4.65
N GLY A 17 11.87 -46.90 5.12
CA GLY A 17 10.80 -45.92 4.98
C GLY A 17 11.10 -44.71 5.85
N PHE A 18 11.37 -43.57 5.22
CA PHE A 18 11.25 -42.27 5.90
C PHE A 18 9.76 -42.10 6.26
N ALA A 19 9.46 -42.18 7.56
CA ALA A 19 8.16 -41.80 8.08
C ALA A 19 8.00 -40.29 7.89
N GLU A 20 7.21 -39.88 6.90
CA GLU A 20 6.62 -38.55 6.88
C GLU A 20 5.77 -38.41 8.14
N GLY A 21 6.30 -37.66 9.11
CA GLY A 21 5.51 -37.21 10.25
C GLY A 21 4.35 -36.39 9.74
N GLN A 22 3.15 -36.97 9.75
CA GLN A 22 1.91 -36.23 9.60
C GLN A 22 1.82 -35.25 10.78
N PHE A 23 2.25 -34.01 10.56
CA PHE A 23 1.86 -32.90 11.41
C PHE A 23 0.36 -32.70 11.19
N LEU A 24 -0.44 -33.29 12.07
CA LEU A 24 -1.85 -32.97 12.21
C LEU A 24 -1.95 -31.52 12.71
N THR A 25 -1.95 -30.56 11.79
CA THR A 25 -2.41 -29.21 12.07
C THR A 25 -3.93 -29.25 12.16
N ASN A 26 -4.46 -29.60 13.35
CA ASN A 26 -5.85 -29.33 13.69
C ASN A 26 -6.02 -27.82 13.91
N ALA A 27 -5.91 -27.03 12.84
CA ALA A 27 -6.50 -25.71 12.80
C ALA A 27 -8.00 -25.90 12.51
N PRO A 28 -8.93 -25.33 13.30
CA PRO A 28 -10.34 -25.40 12.97
C PRO A 28 -10.57 -24.74 11.60
N GLN A 29 -10.95 -25.53 10.59
CA GLN A 29 -11.43 -25.03 9.31
C GLN A 29 -12.77 -24.31 9.55
N PHE A 30 -12.71 -23.00 9.71
CA PHE A 30 -13.90 -22.15 9.65
C PHE A 30 -14.35 -22.04 8.19
N ASN A 31 -15.40 -22.76 7.82
CA ASN A 31 -16.10 -22.56 6.55
C ASN A 31 -16.85 -21.22 6.62
N VAL A 32 -16.27 -20.18 6.02
CA VAL A 32 -16.98 -18.90 5.78
C VAL A 32 -18.10 -19.19 4.78
N PRO A 33 -19.39 -18.87 5.08
CA PRO A 33 -20.48 -19.09 4.16
C PRO A 33 -20.27 -18.30 2.85
N GLU A 34 -20.26 -18.99 1.71
CA GLU A 34 -20.32 -18.37 0.38
C GLU A 34 -21.72 -17.76 0.19
N ILE A 35 -21.84 -16.45 0.43
CA ILE A 35 -22.98 -15.66 -0.01
C ILE A 35 -22.44 -14.63 -1.00
N GLY A 36 -22.28 -15.04 -2.26
CA GLY A 36 -21.82 -14.15 -3.34
C GLY A 36 -21.23 -14.81 -4.60
N SER A 37 -21.36 -16.12 -4.79
CA SER A 37 -20.73 -16.88 -5.89
C SER A 37 -21.46 -16.74 -7.24
N GLY A 38 -21.55 -15.52 -7.77
CA GLY A 38 -22.22 -15.27 -9.05
C GLY A 38 -21.89 -13.90 -9.64
N ILE A 39 -20.62 -13.64 -9.94
CA ILE A 39 -20.20 -12.40 -10.60
C ILE A 39 -19.81 -12.72 -12.04
N GLY A 40 -20.35 -11.98 -13.01
CA GLY A 40 -19.93 -12.09 -14.40
C GLY A 40 -18.55 -11.46 -14.63
N PHE A 41 -17.78 -11.99 -15.59
CA PHE A 41 -16.47 -11.43 -15.98
C PHE A 41 -16.50 -9.93 -16.32
N ILE A 42 -17.64 -9.43 -16.81
CA ILE A 42 -17.84 -8.02 -17.19
C ILE A 42 -17.81 -7.11 -15.95
N ASP A 43 -18.41 -7.54 -14.83
CA ASP A 43 -18.48 -6.73 -13.61
C ASP A 43 -17.10 -6.59 -12.96
N GLN A 44 -16.32 -7.67 -12.93
CA GLN A 44 -14.95 -7.64 -12.43
C GLN A 44 -14.04 -6.71 -13.26
N TYR A 45 -14.20 -6.74 -14.59
CA TYR A 45 -13.47 -5.84 -15.49
C TYR A 45 -13.83 -4.37 -15.24
N ASN A 46 -15.13 -4.07 -15.09
CA ASN A 46 -15.61 -2.71 -14.82
C ASN A 46 -15.14 -2.19 -13.46
N GLU A 47 -15.18 -3.02 -12.41
CA GLU A 47 -14.72 -2.66 -11.07
C GLU A 47 -13.22 -2.35 -11.06
N ARG A 48 -12.40 -3.20 -11.70
CA ARG A 48 -10.97 -2.95 -11.84
C ARG A 48 -10.70 -1.62 -12.54
N TYR A 49 -11.40 -1.38 -13.65
CA TYR A 49 -11.24 -0.16 -14.41
C TYR A 49 -11.57 1.09 -13.58
N ILE A 50 -12.65 1.05 -12.81
CA ILE A 50 -13.07 2.16 -11.93
C ILE A 50 -12.06 2.39 -10.83
N GLY A 51 -11.59 1.34 -10.16
CA GLY A 51 -10.57 1.53 -9.15
C GLY A 51 -9.26 2.09 -9.73
N GLU A 52 -8.88 1.73 -10.96
CA GLU A 52 -7.68 2.32 -11.60
C GLU A 52 -7.88 3.81 -11.91
N LYS A 53 -9.10 4.22 -12.27
CA LYS A 53 -9.47 5.64 -12.40
C LYS A 53 -9.39 6.37 -11.07
N VAL A 54 -9.98 5.80 -10.02
CA VAL A 54 -9.92 6.37 -8.66
C VAL A 54 -8.46 6.45 -8.19
N TYR A 55 -7.64 5.43 -8.46
CA TYR A 55 -6.22 5.44 -8.11
C TYR A 55 -5.49 6.63 -8.73
N ARG A 56 -5.70 6.85 -10.04
CA ARG A 56 -5.10 8.00 -10.74
C ARG A 56 -5.57 9.33 -10.19
N GLU A 57 -6.84 9.42 -9.82
CA GLU A 57 -7.40 10.64 -9.25
C GLU A 57 -6.88 10.89 -7.81
N VAL A 58 -6.80 9.85 -6.98
CA VAL A 58 -6.17 9.91 -5.65
C VAL A 58 -4.73 10.38 -5.75
N GLN A 59 -3.95 9.82 -6.69
CA GLN A 59 -2.57 10.25 -6.93
C GLN A 59 -2.46 11.71 -7.40
N ARG A 60 -3.50 12.22 -8.07
CA ARG A 60 -3.53 13.60 -8.60
C ARG A 60 -3.94 14.63 -7.55
N GLN A 61 -4.89 14.27 -6.70
CA GLN A 61 -5.57 15.21 -5.80
C GLN A 61 -5.07 15.14 -4.37
N LEU A 62 -4.62 13.96 -3.92
CA LEU A 62 -4.29 13.73 -2.53
C LEU A 62 -2.77 13.68 -2.34
N PRO A 63 -2.27 14.08 -1.16
CA PRO A 63 -0.85 14.03 -0.85
C PRO A 63 -0.42 12.58 -0.57
N VAL A 64 -0.41 11.73 -1.59
CA VAL A 64 0.01 10.32 -1.46
C VAL A 64 1.50 10.26 -1.11
N THR A 65 1.80 9.53 -0.04
CA THR A 65 3.17 9.29 0.41
C THR A 65 3.89 8.42 -0.62
N GLN A 66 5.11 8.81 -0.97
CA GLN A 66 5.98 8.07 -1.90
C GLN A 66 7.18 7.51 -1.15
N ASN A 67 6.92 6.54 -0.28
CA ASN A 67 7.95 5.97 0.61
C ASN A 67 7.92 4.44 0.53
N PRO A 68 8.80 3.83 -0.29
CA PRO A 68 8.78 2.39 -0.51
C PRO A 68 8.90 1.56 0.77
N TRP A 69 9.69 2.02 1.76
CA TRP A 69 9.86 1.27 3.00
C TRP A 69 8.57 1.21 3.82
N LEU A 70 7.90 2.35 4.01
CA LEU A 70 6.61 2.42 4.71
C LEU A 70 5.54 1.61 3.98
N GLU A 71 5.42 1.84 2.68
CA GLU A 71 4.46 1.13 1.82
C GLU A 71 4.65 -0.39 1.91
N ASP A 72 5.89 -0.88 1.86
CA ASP A 72 6.19 -2.31 1.96
C ASP A 72 5.79 -2.89 3.33
N GLN A 73 6.01 -2.16 4.43
CA GLN A 73 5.60 -2.63 5.77
C GLN A 73 4.09 -2.85 5.85
N LEU A 74 3.31 -1.88 5.36
CA LEU A 74 1.86 -1.95 5.35
C LEU A 74 1.35 -2.97 4.34
N MET A 75 1.97 -3.06 3.16
CA MET A 75 1.62 -4.01 2.13
C MET A 75 1.85 -5.46 2.58
N ASN A 76 2.87 -5.73 3.40
CA ASN A 76 3.09 -7.06 3.97
C ASN A 76 1.92 -7.48 4.88
N ALA A 77 1.47 -6.59 5.77
CA ALA A 77 0.32 -6.84 6.62
C ALA A 77 -0.96 -7.01 5.80
N PHE A 78 -1.21 -6.08 4.89
CA PHE A 78 -2.33 -6.11 3.97
C PHE A 78 -2.38 -7.39 3.13
N SER A 79 -1.24 -7.80 2.54
CA SER A 79 -1.15 -9.01 1.72
C SER A 79 -1.38 -10.29 2.52
N SER A 80 -0.95 -10.30 3.79
CA SER A 80 -1.21 -11.42 4.70
C SER A 80 -2.71 -11.59 4.94
N ILE A 81 -3.44 -10.49 5.18
CA ILE A 81 -4.90 -10.51 5.35
C ILE A 81 -5.61 -10.87 4.05
N LEU A 82 -5.22 -10.23 2.95
CA LEU A 82 -5.80 -10.43 1.62
C LEU A 82 -5.71 -11.91 1.18
N SER A 83 -4.60 -12.59 1.50
CA SER A 83 -4.40 -14.01 1.18
C SER A 83 -5.40 -14.95 1.85
N GLN A 84 -6.14 -14.47 2.87
CA GLN A 84 -7.22 -15.20 3.55
C GLN A 84 -8.59 -15.01 2.87
N THR A 85 -8.62 -14.33 1.73
CA THR A 85 -9.85 -14.00 1.01
C THR A 85 -9.84 -14.62 -0.39
N GLN A 86 -11.01 -14.65 -1.03
CA GLN A 86 -11.13 -15.02 -2.45
C GLN A 86 -10.96 -13.80 -3.39
N LEU A 87 -10.54 -12.65 -2.86
CA LEU A 87 -10.36 -11.46 -3.68
C LEU A 87 -9.23 -11.70 -4.69
N GLY A 88 -9.49 -11.37 -5.96
CA GLY A 88 -8.47 -11.39 -7.00
C GLY A 88 -7.37 -10.33 -6.76
N GLN A 89 -6.56 -10.06 -7.78
CA GLN A 89 -5.45 -9.10 -7.68
C GLN A 89 -5.96 -7.66 -7.54
N PRO A 90 -5.85 -7.04 -6.34
CA PRO A 90 -6.31 -5.67 -6.11
C PRO A 90 -5.46 -4.68 -6.91
N ILE A 91 -5.92 -3.43 -7.00
CA ILE A 91 -5.12 -2.34 -7.55
C ILE A 91 -3.94 -2.03 -6.65
N GLY A 92 -4.15 -2.05 -5.33
CA GLY A 92 -3.11 -1.90 -4.33
C GLY A 92 -3.55 -1.11 -3.10
N LEU A 93 -2.56 -0.79 -2.26
CA LEU A 93 -2.68 0.01 -1.06
C LEU A 93 -1.91 1.32 -1.24
N VAL A 94 -2.53 2.45 -0.91
CA VAL A 94 -1.89 3.77 -0.88
C VAL A 94 -1.93 4.36 0.52
N VAL A 95 -0.92 5.17 0.84
CA VAL A 95 -0.86 5.91 2.12
C VAL A 95 -1.01 7.39 1.83
N ILE A 96 -2.02 8.02 2.41
CA ILE A 96 -2.29 9.45 2.26
C ILE A 96 -1.62 10.19 3.42
N ASN A 97 -0.85 11.23 3.10
CA ASN A 97 -0.25 12.10 4.10
C ASN A 97 -1.29 13.06 4.67
N ASP A 98 -2.11 12.53 5.57
CA ASP A 98 -3.18 13.22 6.26
C ASP A 98 -3.13 12.84 7.76
N PRO A 99 -3.14 13.80 8.70
CA PRO A 99 -3.12 13.54 10.13
C PRO A 99 -4.43 12.97 10.70
N GLN A 100 -5.52 12.98 9.93
CA GLN A 100 -6.78 12.39 10.38
C GLN A 100 -6.72 10.86 10.42
N ILE A 101 -7.47 10.26 11.35
CA ILE A 101 -7.69 8.82 11.37
C ILE A 101 -8.75 8.49 10.32
N ASN A 102 -8.32 7.95 9.18
CA ASN A 102 -9.22 7.51 8.12
C ASN A 102 -8.62 6.39 7.28
N ALA A 103 -9.50 5.61 6.66
CA ALA A 103 -9.22 4.58 5.68
C ALA A 103 -10.42 4.45 4.74
N PHE A 104 -10.19 4.01 3.51
CA PHE A 104 -11.29 3.65 2.62
C PHE A 104 -10.85 2.62 1.58
N ALA A 105 -11.83 1.91 1.05
CA ALA A 105 -11.65 1.04 -0.11
C ALA A 105 -12.70 1.30 -1.19
N VAL A 106 -12.31 1.05 -2.45
CA VAL A 106 -13.20 1.21 -3.61
C VAL A 106 -13.22 -0.06 -4.47
N PRO A 107 -14.26 -0.23 -5.32
CA PRO A 107 -14.31 -1.35 -6.26
C PRO A 107 -13.04 -1.47 -7.10
N GLY A 108 -12.65 -2.71 -7.41
CA GLY A 108 -11.37 -3.01 -8.05
C GLY A 108 -10.22 -3.21 -7.07
N GLY A 109 -10.44 -2.99 -5.77
CA GLY A 109 -9.47 -3.26 -4.71
C GLY A 109 -8.38 -2.19 -4.63
N LEU A 110 -8.75 -0.91 -4.72
CA LEU A 110 -7.88 0.16 -4.25
C LEU A 110 -8.22 0.45 -2.79
N PHE A 111 -7.21 0.41 -1.94
CA PHE A 111 -7.29 0.67 -0.51
C PHE A 111 -6.43 1.88 -0.17
N ALA A 112 -6.90 2.72 0.73
CA ALA A 112 -6.18 3.91 1.18
C ALA A 112 -6.17 3.98 2.70
N LEU A 113 -5.04 4.36 3.28
CA LEU A 113 -4.87 4.61 4.71
C LEU A 113 -4.29 6.00 4.93
N ASN A 114 -4.83 6.76 5.87
CA ASN A 114 -4.22 8.01 6.27
C ASN A 114 -3.04 7.75 7.22
N ALA A 115 -2.01 8.59 7.14
CA ALA A 115 -0.88 8.55 8.07
C ALA A 115 -1.35 8.69 9.54
N GLY A 116 -2.37 9.50 9.78
CA GLY A 116 -3.01 9.69 11.09
C GLY A 116 -3.52 8.41 11.74
N LEU A 117 -4.04 7.46 10.95
CA LEU A 117 -4.47 6.15 11.45
C LEU A 117 -3.28 5.39 12.07
N ILE A 118 -2.13 5.41 11.39
CA ILE A 118 -0.92 4.70 11.82
C ILE A 118 -0.31 5.40 13.04
N THR A 119 -0.28 6.74 13.04
CA THR A 119 0.32 7.51 14.15
C THR A 119 -0.52 7.50 15.43
N ASN A 120 -1.80 7.16 15.35
CA ASN A 120 -2.68 7.02 16.52
C ASN A 120 -2.85 5.58 17.02
N ALA A 121 -2.60 4.57 16.17
CA ALA A 121 -2.66 3.17 16.59
C ALA A 121 -1.60 2.82 17.66
N ASN A 122 -1.92 1.84 18.50
CA ASN A 122 -1.05 1.35 19.58
C ASN A 122 -0.18 0.16 19.15
N ASN A 123 -0.59 -0.59 18.13
CA ASN A 123 0.14 -1.74 17.61
C ASN A 123 -0.27 -2.00 16.14
N MET A 124 0.46 -2.91 15.47
CA MET A 124 0.15 -3.28 14.09
C MET A 124 -1.20 -4.00 13.96
N ASP A 125 -1.62 -4.76 14.97
CA ASP A 125 -2.88 -5.52 14.92
C ASP A 125 -4.10 -4.57 14.86
N GLU A 126 -4.02 -3.38 15.45
CA GLU A 126 -5.04 -2.33 15.29
C GLU A 126 -5.11 -1.80 13.85
N VAL A 127 -3.96 -1.53 13.22
CA VAL A 127 -3.89 -1.12 11.82
C VAL A 127 -4.41 -2.23 10.89
N ALA A 128 -4.01 -3.47 11.17
CA ALA A 128 -4.50 -4.67 10.48
C ALA A 128 -6.02 -4.84 10.65
N GLY A 129 -6.57 -4.43 11.80
CA GLY A 129 -8.02 -4.43 12.03
C GLY A 129 -8.77 -3.52 11.06
N VAL A 130 -8.28 -2.31 10.85
CA VAL A 130 -8.88 -1.41 9.85
C VAL A 130 -8.68 -1.95 8.45
N MET A 131 -7.50 -2.45 8.09
CA MET A 131 -7.28 -3.08 6.77
C MET A 131 -8.25 -4.25 6.53
N ALA A 132 -8.45 -5.12 7.52
CA ALA A 132 -9.34 -6.26 7.40
C ALA A 132 -10.82 -5.86 7.27
N HIS A 133 -11.23 -4.79 7.97
CA HIS A 133 -12.54 -4.18 7.82
C HIS A 133 -12.77 -3.68 6.40
N GLU A 134 -11.83 -2.91 5.86
CA GLU A 134 -11.89 -2.41 4.47
C GLU A 134 -11.88 -3.54 3.44
N ILE A 135 -11.06 -4.58 3.65
CA ILE A 135 -11.04 -5.78 2.81
C ILE A 135 -12.40 -6.46 2.84
N ALA A 136 -13.05 -6.57 4.01
CA ALA A 136 -14.38 -7.13 4.12
C ALA A 136 -15.43 -6.31 3.34
N HIS A 137 -15.35 -4.97 3.34
CA HIS A 137 -16.23 -4.15 2.49
C HIS A 137 -16.13 -4.51 1.00
N VAL A 138 -14.91 -4.72 0.52
CA VAL A 138 -14.66 -5.08 -0.89
C VAL A 138 -15.06 -6.52 -1.18
N THR A 139 -14.69 -7.50 -0.35
CA THR A 139 -15.04 -8.91 -0.58
C THR A 139 -16.54 -9.12 -0.53
N GLN A 140 -17.23 -8.42 0.38
CA GLN A 140 -18.69 -8.47 0.50
C GLN A 140 -19.41 -7.56 -0.49
N ARG A 141 -18.69 -6.92 -1.42
CA ARG A 141 -19.23 -6.01 -2.44
C ARG A 141 -20.21 -4.99 -1.86
N HIS A 142 -19.96 -4.49 -0.64
CA HIS A 142 -20.91 -3.59 0.04
C HIS A 142 -21.24 -2.39 -0.82
N TYR A 143 -20.25 -1.83 -1.51
CA TYR A 143 -20.45 -0.74 -2.43
C TYR A 143 -21.32 -1.11 -3.65
N SER A 144 -20.97 -2.19 -4.36
CA SER A 144 -21.71 -2.60 -5.57
C SER A 144 -23.16 -2.99 -5.23
N ARG A 145 -23.39 -3.70 -4.11
CA ARG A 145 -24.73 -4.05 -3.60
C ARG A 145 -25.55 -2.81 -3.25
N SER A 146 -24.93 -1.79 -2.63
CA SER A 146 -25.60 -0.51 -2.36
C SER A 146 -26.01 0.18 -3.67
N GLN A 147 -25.15 0.20 -4.69
CA GLN A 147 -25.47 0.90 -5.94
C GLN A 147 -26.53 0.19 -6.81
N GLU A 148 -26.56 -1.14 -6.81
CA GLU A 148 -27.63 -1.92 -7.43
C GLU A 148 -29.00 -1.59 -6.79
N ALA A 149 -29.03 -1.41 -5.47
CA ALA A 149 -30.23 -0.98 -4.75
C ALA A 149 -30.69 0.45 -5.12
N PHE A 150 -29.78 1.32 -5.59
CA PHE A 150 -30.05 2.71 -5.95
C PHE A 150 -30.27 2.98 -7.46
N LYS A 151 -30.47 1.95 -8.30
CA LYS A 151 -30.82 2.07 -9.74
C LYS A 151 -29.86 2.95 -10.56
N GLY A 152 -28.56 2.63 -10.56
CA GLY A 152 -27.75 2.72 -11.78
C GLY A 152 -27.05 4.04 -12.12
N GLN A 153 -26.76 4.94 -11.18
CA GLN A 153 -25.91 6.14 -11.45
C GLN A 153 -24.57 6.16 -10.70
N GLY A 154 -24.23 5.10 -9.98
CA GLY A 154 -23.41 5.24 -8.79
C GLY A 154 -21.91 4.98 -8.90
N LEU A 155 -21.45 4.09 -9.78
CA LEU A 155 -20.03 3.69 -9.77
C LEU A 155 -19.08 4.80 -10.26
N LEU A 156 -19.62 5.76 -11.03
CA LEU A 156 -18.86 6.78 -11.75
C LEU A 156 -18.77 8.12 -11.00
N ALA A 157 -19.74 8.40 -10.14
CA ALA A 157 -19.69 9.56 -9.25
C ALA A 157 -18.63 9.38 -8.14
N LEU A 158 -18.24 8.14 -7.84
CA LEU A 158 -17.33 7.82 -6.72
C LEU A 158 -15.98 8.56 -6.78
N ALA A 159 -15.34 8.61 -7.95
CA ALA A 159 -14.04 9.28 -8.09
C ALA A 159 -14.13 10.79 -7.83
N GLY A 160 -15.19 11.44 -8.32
CA GLY A 160 -15.43 12.87 -8.08
C GLY A 160 -15.90 13.18 -6.66
N ILE A 161 -16.68 12.28 -6.04
CA ILE A 161 -17.19 12.45 -4.68
C ILE A 161 -16.10 12.23 -3.63
N LEU A 162 -15.26 11.18 -3.74
CA LEU A 162 -14.19 10.93 -2.76
C LEU A 162 -13.19 12.10 -2.71
N VAL A 163 -12.89 12.70 -3.86
CA VAL A 163 -12.08 13.92 -3.93
C VAL A 163 -12.84 15.11 -3.37
N GLY A 164 -14.11 15.30 -3.76
CA GLY A 164 -14.92 16.43 -3.35
C GLY A 164 -15.14 16.50 -1.84
N ALA A 165 -15.40 15.36 -1.19
CA ALA A 165 -15.59 15.27 0.27
C ALA A 165 -14.30 15.65 1.03
N LEU A 166 -13.14 15.15 0.58
CA LEU A 166 -11.85 15.39 1.23
C LEU A 166 -11.28 16.80 0.98
N VAL A 167 -11.64 17.43 -0.14
CA VAL A 167 -11.32 18.84 -0.41
C VAL A 167 -12.25 19.76 0.38
N ALA A 168 -13.53 19.41 0.51
CA ALA A 168 -14.50 20.18 1.28
C ALA A 168 -14.21 20.15 2.80
N SER A 169 -13.70 19.04 3.34
CA SER A 169 -13.29 18.95 4.76
C SER A 169 -12.06 19.79 5.11
N GLN A 170 -11.35 20.32 4.11
CA GLN A 170 -10.19 21.20 4.26
C GLN A 170 -10.48 22.68 4.00
N ALA A 171 -11.72 23.04 3.62
CA ALA A 171 -12.07 24.40 3.23
C ALA A 171 -12.56 25.24 4.42
N ASP A 172 -11.81 26.27 4.79
CA ASP A 172 -12.23 27.28 5.76
C ASP A 172 -13.20 28.30 5.12
N GLY A 173 -14.49 28.20 5.49
CA GLY A 173 -15.30 29.38 5.82
C GLY A 173 -15.85 30.31 4.73
N ASP A 174 -16.28 29.84 3.55
CA ASP A 174 -17.09 30.67 2.62
C ASP A 174 -18.55 30.18 2.53
N VAL A 175 -19.48 30.96 3.10
CA VAL A 175 -20.81 30.49 3.54
C VAL A 175 -21.86 30.44 2.40
N GLY A 176 -21.63 31.14 1.28
CA GLY A 176 -22.61 31.25 0.19
C GLY A 176 -22.63 30.08 -0.79
N SER A 177 -21.45 29.54 -1.14
CA SER A 177 -21.30 28.34 -1.99
C SER A 177 -21.44 27.03 -1.18
N ALA A 178 -21.20 27.10 0.14
CA ALA A 178 -21.28 25.96 1.05
C ALA A 178 -22.70 25.38 1.23
N VAL A 179 -23.77 26.16 1.04
CA VAL A 179 -25.15 25.65 1.24
C VAL A 179 -25.61 24.73 0.09
N MET A 180 -25.30 25.08 -1.16
CA MET A 180 -25.59 24.22 -2.32
C MET A 180 -24.65 23.00 -2.37
N VAL A 181 -23.37 23.18 -2.07
CA VAL A 181 -22.41 22.08 -1.92
C VAL A 181 -22.82 21.18 -0.76
N GLY A 182 -23.23 21.74 0.38
CA GLY A 182 -23.62 20.98 1.57
C GLY A 182 -24.88 20.13 1.38
N THR A 183 -25.87 20.59 0.62
CA THR A 183 -27.08 19.80 0.33
C THR A 183 -26.78 18.64 -0.62
N GLN A 184 -25.99 18.90 -1.67
CA GLN A 184 -25.55 17.86 -2.60
C GLN A 184 -24.58 16.87 -1.95
N ALA A 185 -23.66 17.37 -1.13
CA ALA A 185 -22.70 16.58 -0.35
C ALA A 185 -23.41 15.73 0.70
N ALA A 186 -24.44 16.23 1.40
CA ALA A 186 -25.20 15.43 2.37
C ALA A 186 -26.00 14.29 1.71
N LEU A 187 -26.48 14.48 0.47
CA LEU A 187 -27.10 13.42 -0.32
C LEU A 187 -26.07 12.40 -0.82
N MET A 188 -24.87 12.85 -1.19
CA MET A 188 -23.74 12.00 -1.58
C MET A 188 -23.16 11.23 -0.38
N ASP A 189 -23.09 11.86 0.78
CA ASP A 189 -22.63 11.27 2.05
C ASP A 189 -23.53 10.09 2.45
N LYS A 190 -24.85 10.25 2.36
CA LYS A 190 -25.80 9.15 2.57
C LYS A 190 -25.67 8.01 1.55
N GLN A 191 -25.16 8.28 0.34
CA GLN A 191 -24.92 7.24 -0.67
C GLN A 191 -23.59 6.51 -0.44
N LEU A 192 -22.63 7.15 0.23
CA LEU A 192 -21.32 6.57 0.58
C LEU A 192 -21.32 5.85 1.93
N SER A 193 -22.20 6.26 2.85
CA SER A 193 -22.31 5.65 4.17
C SER A 193 -22.83 4.22 4.07
N TYR A 194 -22.11 3.29 4.67
CA TYR A 194 -22.55 1.90 4.74
C TYR A 194 -23.70 1.74 5.74
N SER A 195 -24.65 0.89 5.40
CA SER A 195 -25.73 0.56 6.33
C SER A 195 -25.17 -0.13 7.58
N ARG A 196 -25.87 -0.01 8.72
CA ARG A 196 -25.48 -0.67 9.97
C ARG A 196 -25.29 -2.19 9.80
N ASN A 197 -26.04 -2.83 8.91
CA ASN A 197 -25.88 -4.26 8.64
C ASN A 197 -24.59 -4.56 7.88
N GLN A 198 -24.20 -3.72 6.92
CA GLN A 198 -22.93 -3.85 6.20
C GLN A 198 -21.74 -3.64 7.14
N GLU A 199 -21.81 -2.66 8.03
CA GLU A 199 -20.78 -2.43 9.05
C GLU A 199 -20.62 -3.64 9.99
N ARG A 200 -21.72 -4.20 10.53
CA ARG A 200 -21.65 -5.42 11.36
C ARG A 200 -21.13 -6.63 10.59
N GLU A 201 -21.49 -6.74 9.31
CA GLU A 201 -21.00 -7.80 8.42
C GLU A 201 -19.48 -7.66 8.22
N ALA A 202 -19.01 -6.45 7.93
CA ALA A 202 -17.59 -6.13 7.76
C ALA A 202 -16.78 -6.36 9.04
N ASP A 203 -17.26 -5.91 10.20
CA ASP A 203 -16.62 -6.14 11.50
C ASP A 203 -16.40 -7.66 11.74
N ARG A 204 -17.47 -8.44 11.53
CA ARG A 204 -17.46 -9.90 11.76
C ARG A 204 -16.50 -10.63 10.81
N ILE A 205 -16.57 -10.33 9.52
CA ILE A 205 -15.76 -11.00 8.50
C ILE A 205 -14.31 -10.52 8.57
N GLY A 206 -14.09 -9.22 8.81
CA GLY A 206 -12.77 -8.65 9.02
C GLY A 206 -12.04 -9.30 10.19
N MET A 207 -12.70 -9.51 11.34
CA MET A 207 -12.11 -10.26 12.46
C MET A 207 -11.72 -11.69 12.08
N GLN A 208 -12.49 -12.36 11.22
CA GLN A 208 -12.14 -13.70 10.72
C GLN A 208 -10.89 -13.65 9.82
N TYR A 209 -10.79 -12.66 8.92
CA TYR A 209 -9.60 -12.48 8.09
C TYR A 209 -8.36 -12.17 8.93
N MET A 210 -8.47 -11.28 9.93
CA MET A 210 -7.39 -10.99 10.87
C MET A 210 -6.90 -12.26 11.58
N TYR A 211 -7.84 -13.02 12.15
CA TYR A 211 -7.53 -14.24 12.88
C TYR A 211 -6.79 -15.24 11.99
N SER A 212 -7.31 -15.50 10.79
CA SER A 212 -6.69 -16.42 9.82
C SER A 212 -5.32 -15.94 9.35
N ALA A 213 -5.09 -14.63 9.30
CA ALA A 213 -3.80 -14.03 8.96
C ALA A 213 -2.82 -13.94 10.15
N GLY A 214 -3.21 -14.41 11.34
CA GLY A 214 -2.37 -14.40 12.53
C GLY A 214 -2.28 -13.05 13.26
N TYR A 215 -3.27 -12.18 13.08
CA TYR A 215 -3.43 -10.93 13.84
C TYR A 215 -4.45 -11.09 14.97
N ASN A 216 -4.29 -10.34 16.06
CA ASN A 216 -5.21 -10.35 17.20
C ASN A 216 -6.56 -9.70 16.85
N PRO A 217 -7.68 -10.46 16.81
CA PRO A 217 -8.99 -9.89 16.48
C PRO A 217 -9.50 -8.87 17.52
N GLN A 218 -9.01 -8.95 18.76
CA GLN A 218 -9.34 -7.99 19.81
C GLN A 218 -8.89 -6.57 19.45
N SER A 219 -7.81 -6.44 18.67
CA SER A 219 -7.27 -5.15 18.28
C SER A 219 -8.18 -4.35 17.34
N MET A 220 -9.09 -5.01 16.61
CA MET A 220 -10.15 -4.28 15.89
C MET A 220 -11.06 -3.51 16.87
N ALA A 221 -11.47 -4.16 17.95
CA ALA A 221 -12.31 -3.54 18.98
C ALA A 221 -11.54 -2.50 19.82
N ASP A 222 -10.25 -2.72 20.05
CA ASP A 222 -9.40 -1.76 20.75
C ASP A 222 -9.18 -0.49 19.91
N PHE A 223 -9.05 -0.63 18.59
CA PHE A 223 -8.92 0.52 17.70
C PHE A 223 -10.19 1.40 17.66
N PHE A 224 -11.38 0.82 17.81
CA PHE A 224 -12.60 1.62 17.98
C PHE A 224 -12.53 2.55 19.20
N GLU A 225 -11.86 2.13 20.27
CA GLU A 225 -11.64 2.97 21.44
C GLU A 225 -10.62 4.08 21.17
N VAL A 226 -9.56 3.79 20.40
CA VAL A 226 -8.61 4.80 19.90
C VAL A 226 -9.36 5.89 19.13
N MET A 227 -10.21 5.49 18.18
CA MET A 227 -11.04 6.42 17.40
C MET A 227 -12.01 7.21 18.27
N HIS A 228 -12.69 6.56 19.22
CA HIS A 228 -13.63 7.23 20.12
C HIS A 228 -12.94 8.31 20.98
N ARG A 229 -11.74 8.01 21.51
CA ARG A 229 -10.93 8.95 22.29
C ARG A 229 -10.40 10.11 21.45
N ALA A 230 -9.93 9.84 20.23
CA ALA A 230 -9.46 10.87 19.30
C ALA A 230 -10.59 11.85 18.96
N THR A 231 -11.81 11.34 18.77
CA THR A 231 -13.01 12.13 18.45
C THR A 231 -13.51 12.93 19.65
N SER A 232 -13.42 12.39 20.86
CA SER A 232 -13.90 13.07 22.08
C SER A 232 -13.03 14.27 22.50
N ARG A 233 -11.83 14.41 21.94
CA ARG A 233 -10.89 15.51 22.22
C ARG A 233 -11.00 16.67 21.23
N VAL A 234 -11.79 16.53 20.18
CA VAL A 234 -11.94 17.50 19.09
C VAL A 234 -13.43 17.78 18.88
N SER A 235 -13.84 19.03 18.65
CA SER A 235 -15.24 19.38 18.35
C SER A 235 -15.71 18.94 16.95
N PHE A 236 -14.91 18.10 16.26
CA PHE A 236 -15.12 17.63 14.89
C PHE A 236 -15.05 16.09 14.86
N LEU A 237 -16.00 15.46 14.17
CA LEU A 237 -16.02 14.01 13.96
C LEU A 237 -15.02 13.66 12.85
N PRO A 238 -14.09 12.70 13.02
CA PRO A 238 -13.20 12.26 11.96
C PRO A 238 -13.96 11.82 10.71
N ASP A 239 -13.40 12.08 9.51
CA ASP A 239 -14.03 11.78 8.22
C ASP A 239 -14.48 10.30 8.09
N PHE A 240 -13.79 9.37 8.76
CA PHE A 240 -14.17 7.96 8.87
C PHE A 240 -15.59 7.72 9.41
N TRP A 241 -16.11 8.60 10.28
CA TRP A 241 -17.44 8.44 10.89
C TRP A 241 -18.59 8.72 9.94
N PHE A 242 -18.35 9.52 8.90
CA PHE A 242 -19.37 9.81 7.89
C PHE A 242 -19.61 8.59 6.99
N THR A 243 -18.55 7.83 6.69
CA THR A 243 -18.62 6.59 5.91
C THR A 243 -18.88 5.33 6.74
N HIS A 244 -18.33 5.26 7.97
CA HIS A 244 -18.41 4.12 8.90
C HIS A 244 -18.88 4.56 10.29
N PRO A 245 -20.19 4.71 10.54
CA PRO A 245 -20.70 5.17 11.82
C PRO A 245 -20.37 4.17 12.95
N LEU A 246 -19.55 4.58 13.92
CA LEU A 246 -19.18 3.77 15.06
C LEU A 246 -20.20 3.93 16.20
N THR A 247 -20.91 2.87 16.56
CA THR A 247 -21.88 2.92 17.67
C THR A 247 -21.35 2.19 18.90
N THR A 248 -21.83 2.55 20.09
CA THR A 248 -21.54 1.78 21.32
C THR A 248 -21.97 0.31 21.19
N GLU A 249 -23.02 0.05 20.41
CA GLU A 249 -23.47 -1.29 20.01
C GLU A 249 -22.37 -2.03 19.24
N ARG A 250 -21.82 -1.45 18.15
CA ARG A 250 -20.74 -2.06 17.36
C ARG A 250 -19.49 -2.34 18.20
N MET A 251 -19.09 -1.38 19.04
CA MET A 251 -17.95 -1.57 19.95
C MET A 251 -18.16 -2.76 20.89
N SER A 252 -19.35 -2.87 21.47
CA SER A 252 -19.70 -3.96 22.38
C SER A 252 -19.75 -5.30 21.65
N GLU A 253 -20.34 -5.32 20.46
CA GLU A 253 -20.46 -6.50 19.61
C GLU A 253 -19.09 -7.01 19.12
N ALA A 254 -18.21 -6.10 18.70
CA ALA A 254 -16.84 -6.42 18.30
C ALA A 254 -16.05 -7.06 19.46
N ARG A 255 -16.13 -6.49 20.68
CA ARG A 255 -15.50 -7.09 21.88
C ARG A 255 -16.06 -8.48 22.19
N LEU A 256 -17.39 -8.65 22.15
CA LEU A 256 -18.03 -9.93 22.42
C LEU A 256 -17.57 -11.01 21.43
N ARG A 257 -17.43 -10.65 20.14
CA ARG A 257 -16.93 -11.57 19.11
C ARG A 257 -15.45 -11.88 19.23
N ALA A 258 -14.62 -10.86 19.47
CA ALA A 258 -13.20 -11.07 19.67
C ALA A 258 -12.93 -12.05 20.83
N ASN A 259 -13.71 -11.98 21.91
CA ASN A 259 -13.64 -12.91 23.03
C ASN A 259 -14.05 -14.36 22.69
N GLN A 260 -14.75 -14.59 21.58
CA GLN A 260 -15.12 -15.92 21.09
C GLN A 260 -14.04 -16.54 20.19
N LEU A 261 -13.09 -15.74 19.71
CA LEU A 261 -11.97 -16.21 18.91
C LEU A 261 -10.79 -16.61 19.81
N PRO A 262 -9.99 -17.61 19.41
CA PRO A 262 -8.78 -17.95 20.15
C PRO A 262 -7.82 -16.76 20.25
N LYS A 263 -7.15 -16.64 21.40
CA LYS A 263 -6.16 -15.58 21.60
C LYS A 263 -4.99 -15.77 20.65
N VAL A 264 -4.74 -14.75 19.85
CA VAL A 264 -3.56 -14.66 18.98
C VAL A 264 -2.56 -13.71 19.62
N LYS A 265 -1.29 -14.13 19.71
CA LYS A 265 -0.21 -13.24 20.10
C LYS A 265 0.25 -12.47 18.86
N SER A 266 0.38 -11.15 18.96
CA SER A 266 0.85 -10.34 17.84
C SER A 266 2.19 -10.86 17.32
N THR A 267 2.28 -10.97 16.00
CA THR A 267 3.49 -11.40 15.28
C THR A 267 4.52 -10.28 15.17
N TRP A 268 4.06 -9.03 15.29
CA TRP A 268 4.92 -7.84 15.31
C TRP A 268 5.49 -7.65 16.71
N ARG A 269 6.79 -7.33 16.78
CA ARG A 269 7.37 -6.84 18.03
C ARG A 269 6.92 -5.41 18.23
N ASP A 270 6.65 -5.02 19.47
CA ASP A 270 6.27 -3.65 19.82
C ASP A 270 7.26 -2.62 19.24
N GLU A 271 8.56 -2.91 19.28
CA GLU A 271 9.61 -2.08 18.68
C GLU A 271 9.46 -1.89 17.16
N ASP A 272 9.10 -2.94 16.41
CA ASP A 272 8.95 -2.84 14.94
C ASP A 272 7.80 -1.91 14.57
N PHE A 273 6.69 -1.96 15.34
CA PHE A 273 5.58 -1.05 15.16
C PHE A 273 5.92 0.38 15.62
N GLU A 274 6.65 0.56 16.72
CA GLU A 274 7.10 1.88 17.17
C GLU A 274 8.02 2.55 16.13
N ILE A 275 8.91 1.79 15.47
CA ILE A 275 9.71 2.29 14.34
C ILE A 275 8.80 2.77 13.21
N LEU A 276 7.82 1.95 12.81
CA LEU A 276 6.86 2.30 11.76
C LEU A 276 6.08 3.56 12.10
N LYS A 277 5.56 3.64 13.32
CA LYS A 277 4.74 4.74 13.84
C LYS A 277 5.51 6.06 13.86
N LEU A 278 6.68 6.09 14.51
CA LEU A 278 7.48 7.31 14.64
C LEU A 278 8.06 7.75 13.29
N TYR A 279 8.49 6.81 12.45
CA TYR A 279 8.93 7.16 11.10
C TYR A 279 7.79 7.72 10.25
N THR A 280 6.59 7.13 10.33
CA THR A 280 5.39 7.65 9.66
C THR A 280 5.11 9.07 10.11
N ALA A 281 5.17 9.35 11.42
CA ALA A 281 4.97 10.70 11.96
C ALA A 281 5.99 11.72 11.43
N VAL A 282 7.25 11.33 11.21
CA VAL A 282 8.28 12.21 10.65
C VAL A 282 8.04 12.50 9.18
N ILE A 283 7.78 11.47 8.36
CA ILE A 283 7.57 11.68 6.93
C ILE A 283 6.28 12.47 6.67
N SER A 284 5.27 12.32 7.52
CA SER A 284 3.98 13.02 7.44
C SER A 284 3.96 14.41 8.07
N ASN A 285 5.08 14.91 8.60
CA ASN A 285 5.17 16.19 9.33
C ASN A 285 4.32 16.25 10.62
N GLN A 286 4.04 15.13 11.24
CA GLN A 286 3.26 15.04 12.50
C GLN A 286 4.15 14.94 13.75
N ALA A 287 5.46 14.71 13.60
CA ALA A 287 6.41 14.64 14.71
C ALA A 287 7.08 15.99 14.98
N THR A 288 7.38 16.27 16.26
CA THR A 288 8.22 17.41 16.66
C THR A 288 9.59 16.96 17.16
N GLU A 289 10.60 17.81 16.99
CA GLU A 289 11.96 17.54 17.46
C GLU A 289 12.00 17.24 18.96
N GLN A 290 11.30 18.06 19.77
CA GLN A 290 11.28 17.93 21.22
C GLN A 290 10.70 16.59 21.69
N GLN A 291 9.61 16.13 21.05
CA GLN A 291 9.01 14.82 21.34
C GLN A 291 10.00 13.68 21.05
N LEU A 292 10.66 13.74 19.89
CA LEU A 292 11.62 12.73 19.48
C LEU A 292 12.86 12.73 20.38
N GLN A 293 13.42 13.89 20.71
CA GLN A 293 14.55 14.02 21.63
C GLN A 293 14.24 13.45 23.02
N MET A 294 13.04 13.68 23.54
CA MET A 294 12.60 13.10 24.82
C MET A 294 12.61 11.57 24.77
N LEU A 295 12.14 10.96 23.68
CA LEU A 295 12.16 9.51 23.52
C LEU A 295 13.58 8.96 23.31
N VAL A 296 14.44 9.68 22.57
CA VAL A 296 15.87 9.34 22.42
C VAL A 296 16.59 9.37 23.76
N SER A 297 16.28 10.34 24.65
CA SER A 297 16.86 10.40 26.00
C SER A 297 16.52 9.17 26.87
N ARG A 298 15.45 8.45 26.51
CA ARG A 298 15.05 7.17 27.13
C ARG A 298 15.61 5.96 26.40
N ASN A 299 16.62 6.17 25.53
CA ASN A 299 17.27 5.14 24.72
C ASN A 299 16.32 4.38 23.79
N SER A 300 15.27 5.05 23.28
CA SER A 300 14.37 4.44 22.28
C SER A 300 15.05 4.36 20.91
N TYR A 301 15.29 3.14 20.43
CA TYR A 301 15.84 2.89 19.10
C TYR A 301 14.96 3.43 17.98
N ALA A 302 13.63 3.23 18.09
CA ALA A 302 12.65 3.78 17.15
C ALA A 302 12.74 5.31 17.06
N ALA A 303 12.89 5.99 18.21
CA ALA A 303 13.04 7.43 18.24
C ALA A 303 14.38 7.92 17.67
N GLN A 304 15.46 7.15 17.83
CA GLN A 304 16.75 7.46 17.20
C GLN A 304 16.64 7.45 15.67
N LEU A 305 16.01 6.40 15.10
CA LEU A 305 15.77 6.34 13.64
C LEU A 305 14.86 7.47 13.16
N ALA A 306 13.80 7.77 13.90
CA ALA A 306 12.87 8.84 13.58
C ALA A 306 13.54 10.23 13.67
N LEU A 307 14.30 10.51 14.72
CA LEU A 307 15.00 11.79 14.89
C LEU A 307 16.12 11.96 13.84
N ALA A 308 16.85 10.90 13.50
CA ALA A 308 17.81 10.95 12.39
C ALA A 308 17.10 11.26 11.06
N SER A 309 15.95 10.66 10.81
CA SER A 309 15.11 10.96 9.63
C SER A 309 14.56 12.39 9.65
N PHE A 310 14.23 12.92 10.83
CA PHE A 310 13.73 14.28 11.03
C PHE A 310 14.82 15.30 10.66
N TYR A 311 16.04 15.15 11.18
CA TYR A 311 17.17 16.00 10.80
C TYR A 311 17.56 15.84 9.32
N LEU A 312 17.52 14.62 8.79
CA LEU A 312 17.75 14.36 7.36
C LEU A 312 16.78 15.15 6.49
N LYS A 313 15.49 15.19 6.85
CA LYS A 313 14.45 15.93 6.13
C LYS A 313 14.65 17.46 6.19
N GLN A 314 15.26 17.96 7.26
CA GLN A 314 15.65 19.37 7.39
C GLN A 314 16.96 19.72 6.65
N GLY A 315 17.72 18.70 6.20
CA GLY A 315 19.03 18.89 5.58
C GLY A 315 20.20 18.92 6.58
N ASP A 316 19.94 18.67 7.87
CA ASP A 316 20.94 18.66 8.94
C ASP A 316 21.69 17.33 9.00
N TYR A 317 22.45 17.00 7.94
CA TYR A 317 23.11 15.71 7.80
C TYR A 317 24.08 15.37 8.94
N LYS A 318 24.68 16.39 9.57
CA LYS A 318 25.59 16.21 10.71
C LYS A 318 24.83 15.72 11.95
N LEU A 319 23.72 16.38 12.29
CA LEU A 319 22.86 15.97 13.41
C LEU A 319 22.22 14.61 13.13
N ALA A 320 21.76 14.39 11.90
CA ALA A 320 21.22 13.10 11.48
C ALA A 320 22.23 11.96 11.68
N GLN A 321 23.49 12.16 11.27
CA GLN A 321 24.56 11.17 11.46
C GLN A 321 24.85 10.94 12.95
N GLN A 322 24.94 12.00 13.76
CA GLN A 322 25.21 11.89 15.20
C GLN A 322 24.15 11.06 15.93
N VAL A 323 22.88 11.25 15.59
CA VAL A 323 21.78 10.45 16.17
C VAL A 323 21.83 9.01 15.64
N LEU A 324 22.07 8.82 14.34
CA LEU A 324 22.13 7.48 13.75
C LEU A 324 23.32 6.65 14.27
N ASP A 325 24.42 7.30 14.65
CA ASP A 325 25.58 6.65 15.27
C ASP A 325 25.23 6.08 16.65
N GLN A 326 24.35 6.73 17.41
CA GLN A 326 23.83 6.18 18.68
C GLN A 326 23.00 4.91 18.44
N ALA A 327 22.28 4.83 17.31
CA ALA A 327 21.49 3.68 16.93
C ALA A 327 22.34 2.44 16.56
N LYS A 328 23.65 2.61 16.31
CA LYS A 328 24.57 1.50 15.93
C LYS A 328 24.86 0.53 17.09
N SER A 329 24.62 0.93 18.34
CA SER A 329 24.76 0.03 19.49
C SER A 329 23.60 -0.97 19.60
N HIS A 330 22.58 -0.87 18.75
CA HIS A 330 21.45 -1.79 18.72
C HIS A 330 21.85 -3.16 18.16
N GLN A 331 21.38 -4.25 18.77
CA GLN A 331 21.83 -5.62 18.47
C GLN A 331 21.53 -6.08 17.03
N LYS A 332 20.47 -5.54 16.41
CA LYS A 332 20.04 -5.90 15.06
C LYS A 332 20.01 -4.67 14.17
N LEU A 333 20.76 -4.72 13.07
CA LEU A 333 20.74 -3.71 12.00
C LEU A 333 19.39 -3.78 11.27
N HIS A 334 18.62 -2.70 11.33
CA HIS A 334 17.32 -2.62 10.68
C HIS A 334 17.43 -2.02 9.27
N ASN A 335 16.62 -2.48 8.30
CA ASN A 335 16.70 -2.01 6.92
C ASN A 335 16.51 -0.48 6.80
N LEU A 336 15.64 0.10 7.62
CA LEU A 336 15.46 1.55 7.68
C LEU A 336 16.74 2.30 8.09
N GLN A 337 17.55 1.74 8.99
CA GLN A 337 18.82 2.34 9.40
C GLN A 337 19.79 2.42 8.22
N ILE A 338 19.83 1.38 7.37
CA ILE A 338 20.65 1.35 6.14
C ILE A 338 20.17 2.42 5.16
N LEU A 339 18.85 2.54 4.98
CA LEU A 339 18.24 3.55 4.11
C LEU A 339 18.60 4.97 4.59
N ILE A 340 18.40 5.28 5.87
CA ILE A 340 18.73 6.59 6.46
C ILE A 340 20.23 6.87 6.32
N GLN A 341 21.10 5.91 6.63
CA GLN A 341 22.56 6.07 6.48
C GLN A 341 22.94 6.40 5.03
N THR A 342 22.31 5.71 4.07
CA THR A 342 22.54 5.95 2.65
C THR A 342 22.07 7.36 2.24
N ASP A 343 20.92 7.81 2.74
CA ASP A 343 20.39 9.14 2.45
C ASP A 343 21.21 10.27 3.05
N ILE A 344 21.75 10.09 4.26
CA ILE A 344 22.70 11.04 4.86
C ILE A 344 23.93 11.19 3.97
N LEU A 345 24.50 10.08 3.49
CA LEU A 345 25.68 10.10 2.62
C LEU A 345 25.36 10.74 1.26
N LEU A 346 24.21 10.43 0.66
CA LEU A 346 23.76 11.07 -0.57
C LEU A 346 23.55 12.57 -0.40
N GLY A 347 22.95 13.00 0.71
CA GLY A 347 22.78 14.42 1.05
C GLY A 347 24.10 15.18 1.21
N GLN A 348 25.14 14.49 1.69
CA GLN A 348 26.51 15.00 1.78
C GLN A 348 27.31 14.87 0.46
N ASN A 349 26.68 14.45 -0.64
CA ASN A 349 27.34 14.17 -1.93
C ASN A 349 28.44 13.08 -1.86
N ARG A 350 28.41 12.21 -0.85
CA ARG A 350 29.34 11.08 -0.64
C ARG A 350 28.82 9.82 -1.32
N VAL A 351 28.60 9.90 -2.63
CA VAL A 351 27.89 8.87 -3.43
C VAL A 351 28.60 7.50 -3.42
N ASN A 352 29.93 7.46 -3.44
CA ASN A 352 30.68 6.19 -3.43
C ASN A 352 30.57 5.45 -2.08
N GLU A 353 30.51 6.20 -0.99
CA GLU A 353 30.30 5.62 0.34
C GLU A 353 28.86 5.14 0.48
N ALA A 354 27.89 5.90 -0.04
CA ALA A 354 26.50 5.48 -0.13
C ALA A 354 26.36 4.15 -0.89
N LEU A 355 27.08 3.97 -2.01
CA LEU A 355 27.10 2.69 -2.73
C LEU A 355 27.62 1.55 -1.86
N THR A 356 28.72 1.77 -1.15
CA THR A 356 29.33 0.77 -0.27
C THR A 356 28.35 0.30 0.81
N VAL A 357 27.54 1.22 1.36
CA VAL A 357 26.52 0.91 2.36
C VAL A 357 25.36 0.11 1.77
N ILE A 358 24.82 0.49 0.62
CA ILE A 358 23.55 -0.08 0.10
C ILE A 358 23.73 -1.32 -0.78
N GLN A 359 24.88 -1.49 -1.44
CA GLN A 359 25.09 -2.52 -2.47
C GLN A 359 24.94 -3.94 -1.93
N SER A 360 25.59 -4.27 -0.81
CA SER A 360 25.52 -5.61 -0.23
C SER A 360 24.12 -5.92 0.32
N PRO A 361 23.48 -5.06 1.14
CA PRO A 361 22.10 -5.28 1.60
C PRO A 361 21.09 -5.50 0.47
N ALA A 362 21.11 -4.68 -0.57
CA ALA A 362 20.19 -4.82 -1.71
C ALA A 362 20.45 -6.09 -2.55
N SER A 363 21.69 -6.60 -2.56
CA SER A 363 22.03 -7.86 -3.23
C SER A 363 21.61 -9.09 -2.43
N ILE A 364 21.68 -9.02 -1.10
CA ILE A 364 21.27 -10.10 -0.19
C ILE A 364 19.74 -10.20 -0.11
N MET A 365 19.03 -9.07 -0.24
CA MET A 365 17.56 -8.98 -0.22
C MET A 365 17.04 -8.46 -1.57
N PRO A 366 17.13 -9.25 -2.66
CA PRO A 366 16.75 -8.84 -4.00
C PRO A 366 15.26 -8.51 -4.18
N GLU A 367 14.40 -9.03 -3.29
CA GLU A 367 12.96 -8.78 -3.22
C GLU A 367 12.60 -7.51 -2.44
N ASN A 368 13.51 -6.98 -1.63
CA ASN A 368 13.25 -5.76 -0.86
C ASN A 368 13.26 -4.53 -1.77
N ARG A 369 12.06 -4.00 -2.06
CA ARG A 369 11.85 -2.88 -2.98
C ARG A 369 12.55 -1.60 -2.49
N ALA A 370 12.40 -1.25 -1.21
CA ALA A 370 13.01 -0.05 -0.66
C ALA A 370 14.55 0.00 -0.81
N LEU A 371 15.25 -1.09 -0.47
CA LEU A 371 16.71 -1.18 -0.61
C LEU A 371 17.16 -1.14 -2.08
N ASN A 372 16.44 -1.83 -2.95
CA ASN A 372 16.77 -1.85 -4.38
C ASN A 372 16.47 -0.51 -5.08
N TYR A 373 15.40 0.20 -4.67
CA TYR A 373 15.16 1.56 -5.15
C TYR A 373 16.25 2.50 -4.67
N LYS A 374 16.67 2.40 -3.40
CA LYS A 374 17.80 3.20 -2.90
C LYS A 374 19.09 2.90 -3.66
N LEU A 375 19.38 1.64 -3.98
CA LEU A 375 20.52 1.27 -4.83
C LEU A 375 20.40 1.87 -6.24
N ALA A 376 19.23 1.81 -6.86
CA ALA A 376 18.99 2.42 -8.16
C ALA A 376 19.19 3.95 -8.14
N GLU A 377 18.78 4.62 -7.06
CA GLU A 377 19.05 6.05 -6.86
C GLU A 377 20.55 6.33 -6.81
N VAL A 378 21.32 5.53 -6.05
CA VAL A 378 22.77 5.65 -6.00
C VAL A 378 23.40 5.49 -7.39
N TYR A 379 22.96 4.51 -8.18
CA TYR A 379 23.44 4.34 -9.56
C TYR A 379 23.09 5.52 -10.47
N ILE A 380 21.89 6.09 -10.32
CA ILE A 380 21.48 7.30 -11.04
C ILE A 380 22.40 8.47 -10.67
N ARG A 381 22.71 8.66 -9.37
CA ARG A 381 23.64 9.70 -8.87
C ARG A 381 25.07 9.51 -9.38
N GLN A 382 25.49 8.26 -9.63
CA GLN A 382 26.78 7.94 -10.25
C GLN A 382 26.79 8.07 -11.79
N ASN A 383 25.70 8.48 -12.42
CA ASN A 383 25.54 8.48 -13.89
C ASN A 383 25.74 7.08 -14.52
N ARG A 384 25.27 6.02 -13.84
CA ARG A 384 25.31 4.62 -14.30
C ARG A 384 23.91 4.07 -14.60
N PRO A 385 23.19 4.61 -15.61
CA PRO A 385 21.83 4.21 -15.91
C PRO A 385 21.71 2.73 -16.33
N GLU A 386 22.76 2.14 -16.89
CA GLU A 386 22.85 0.73 -17.26
C GLU A 386 22.72 -0.22 -16.07
N LEU A 387 23.09 0.23 -14.85
CA LEU A 387 22.92 -0.54 -13.62
C LEU A 387 21.58 -0.26 -12.94
N ALA A 388 21.08 0.98 -13.05
CA ALA A 388 19.80 1.37 -12.43
C ALA A 388 18.57 0.74 -13.13
N GLN A 389 18.54 0.75 -14.46
CA GLN A 389 17.37 0.32 -15.23
C GLN A 389 16.99 -1.17 -14.99
N PRO A 390 17.92 -2.14 -14.96
CA PRO A 390 17.58 -3.54 -14.69
C PRO A 390 16.99 -3.74 -13.28
N VAL A 391 17.51 -3.01 -12.28
CA VAL A 391 17.01 -3.06 -10.90
C VAL A 391 15.55 -2.62 -10.85
N LEU A 392 15.22 -1.48 -11.46
CA LEU A 392 13.86 -0.91 -11.48
C LEU A 392 12.89 -1.76 -12.32
N ASN A 393 13.34 -2.25 -13.48
CA ASN A 393 12.52 -3.04 -14.40
C ASN A 393 12.00 -4.33 -13.76
N ARG A 394 12.76 -4.93 -12.84
CA ARG A 394 12.33 -6.11 -12.07
C ARG A 394 11.07 -5.84 -11.24
N PHE A 395 10.99 -4.69 -10.58
CA PHE A 395 9.80 -4.32 -9.78
C PHE A 395 8.64 -3.88 -10.67
N LEU A 396 8.92 -3.14 -11.74
CA LEU A 396 7.89 -2.69 -12.70
C LEU A 396 7.18 -3.83 -13.44
N LYS A 397 7.84 -4.98 -13.62
CA LYS A 397 7.18 -6.18 -14.17
C LYS A 397 6.03 -6.68 -13.30
N ASN A 398 6.18 -6.58 -11.98
CA ASN A 398 5.17 -7.06 -11.03
C ASN A 398 4.20 -5.95 -10.63
N ASN A 399 4.65 -4.69 -10.62
CA ASN A 399 3.84 -3.53 -10.33
C ASN A 399 4.02 -2.43 -11.41
N PRO A 400 3.30 -2.51 -12.54
CA PRO A 400 3.40 -1.53 -13.62
C PRO A 400 2.80 -0.16 -13.26
N ARG A 401 2.22 0.01 -12.06
CA ARG A 401 1.59 1.26 -11.58
C ARG A 401 2.49 2.07 -10.66
N ASP A 402 3.70 1.57 -10.36
CA ASP A 402 4.63 2.21 -9.45
C ASP A 402 5.21 3.50 -10.08
N VAL A 403 4.63 4.63 -9.69
CA VAL A 403 5.02 5.97 -10.16
C VAL A 403 6.48 6.28 -9.81
N ASN A 404 6.96 5.85 -8.65
CA ASN A 404 8.33 6.11 -8.19
C ASN A 404 9.33 5.39 -9.10
N ALA A 405 9.08 4.11 -9.40
CA ALA A 405 9.92 3.36 -10.31
C ALA A 405 9.94 3.94 -11.72
N TRP A 406 8.79 4.35 -12.26
CA TRP A 406 8.74 5.00 -13.58
C TRP A 406 9.49 6.34 -13.60
N ARG A 407 9.41 7.12 -12.52
CA ARG A 407 10.15 8.38 -12.39
C ARG A 407 11.66 8.12 -12.37
N MET A 408 12.12 7.12 -11.63
CA MET A 408 13.52 6.72 -11.60
C MET A 408 13.99 6.15 -12.94
N MET A 409 13.13 5.39 -13.65
CA MET A 409 13.40 4.92 -15.01
C MET A 409 13.56 6.09 -15.98
N GLN A 410 12.69 7.10 -15.88
CA GLN A 410 12.80 8.32 -16.68
C GLN A 410 14.12 9.07 -16.40
N GLN A 411 14.49 9.22 -15.13
CA GLN A 411 15.76 9.84 -14.73
C GLN A 411 16.96 9.06 -15.27
N ALA A 412 17.00 7.74 -15.08
CA ALA A 412 18.05 6.88 -15.62
C ALA A 412 18.14 6.98 -17.14
N ALA A 413 17.01 6.87 -17.85
CA ALA A 413 16.98 7.01 -19.31
C ALA A 413 17.49 8.38 -19.77
N SER A 414 17.23 9.45 -19.02
CA SER A 414 17.74 10.78 -19.35
C SER A 414 19.26 10.88 -19.27
N LEU A 415 19.92 10.04 -18.47
CA LEU A 415 21.38 9.99 -18.33
C LEU A 415 22.06 9.09 -19.38
N ASP A 416 21.31 8.20 -20.02
CA ASP A 416 21.83 7.26 -21.02
C ASP A 416 22.09 7.94 -22.37
N LYS A 417 23.16 8.73 -22.43
CA LYS A 417 23.60 9.46 -23.63
C LYS A 417 24.03 8.53 -24.78
N LYS A 418 24.34 7.26 -24.48
CA LYS A 418 24.83 6.28 -25.46
C LYS A 418 23.68 5.59 -26.20
N SER A 419 22.49 5.51 -25.59
CA SER A 419 21.35 4.86 -26.21
C SER A 419 20.76 5.71 -27.35
N PRO A 420 20.64 5.17 -28.58
CA PRO A 420 19.92 5.85 -29.66
C PRO A 420 18.42 6.01 -29.33
N MET A 421 17.90 5.23 -28.38
CA MET A 421 16.51 5.28 -27.94
C MET A 421 16.28 6.22 -26.75
N ARG A 422 17.30 6.98 -26.31
CA ARG A 422 17.24 7.86 -25.13
C ARG A 422 15.98 8.73 -25.10
N THR A 423 15.77 9.54 -26.14
CA THR A 423 14.63 10.47 -26.19
C THR A 423 13.30 9.73 -26.20
N ILE A 424 13.19 8.62 -26.94
CA ILE A 424 11.99 7.79 -26.99
C ILE A 424 11.68 7.21 -25.61
N ASN A 425 12.68 6.64 -24.94
CA ASN A 425 12.51 6.05 -23.60
C ASN A 425 12.15 7.10 -22.54
N VAL A 426 12.78 8.28 -22.57
CA VAL A 426 12.40 9.38 -21.66
C VAL A 426 10.92 9.75 -21.83
N LEU A 427 10.43 9.86 -23.07
CA LEU A 427 9.02 10.18 -23.33
C LEU A 427 8.07 9.06 -22.92
N ARG A 428 8.45 7.80 -23.16
CA ARG A 428 7.67 6.63 -22.73
C ARG A 428 7.53 6.57 -21.22
N TYR A 429 8.63 6.70 -20.49
CA TYR A 429 8.60 6.65 -19.02
C TYR A 429 7.92 7.88 -18.43
N ARG A 430 8.11 9.07 -19.02
CA ARG A 430 7.35 10.26 -18.66
C ARG A 430 5.84 10.05 -18.82
N ALA A 431 5.41 9.39 -19.90
CA ALA A 431 4.00 9.11 -20.10
C ALA A 431 3.43 8.18 -19.02
N GLU A 432 4.18 7.15 -18.60
CA GLU A 432 3.74 6.28 -17.49
C GLU A 432 3.63 7.05 -16.17
N VAL A 433 4.61 7.92 -15.85
CA VAL A 433 4.54 8.80 -14.67
C VAL A 433 3.30 9.69 -14.74
N GLN A 434 3.09 10.37 -15.86
CA GLN A 434 1.95 11.27 -16.06
C GLN A 434 0.62 10.52 -15.93
N PHE A 435 0.49 9.37 -16.58
CA PHE A 435 -0.73 8.58 -16.59
C PHE A 435 -1.08 8.12 -15.18
N TRP A 436 -0.16 7.47 -14.48
CA TRP A 436 -0.42 6.95 -13.13
C TRP A 436 -0.53 8.03 -12.06
N SER A 437 -0.07 9.26 -12.35
CA SER A 437 -0.29 10.45 -11.51
C SER A 437 -1.56 11.24 -11.88
N GLY A 438 -2.40 10.72 -12.77
CA GLY A 438 -3.68 11.32 -13.17
C GLY A 438 -3.62 12.40 -14.27
N PHE A 439 -2.45 12.69 -14.83
CA PHE A 439 -2.27 13.57 -15.99
C PHE A 439 -2.41 12.77 -17.31
N GLU A 440 -3.59 12.17 -17.52
CA GLU A 440 -3.84 11.25 -18.63
C GLU A 440 -3.65 11.89 -20.02
N GLU A 441 -4.05 13.16 -20.19
CA GLU A 441 -3.93 13.85 -21.47
C GLU A 441 -2.46 14.11 -21.83
N GLU A 442 -1.66 14.51 -20.85
CA GLU A 442 -0.24 14.81 -20.96
C GLU A 442 0.53 13.52 -21.25
N ALA A 443 0.12 12.41 -20.64
CA ALA A 443 0.66 11.08 -20.94
C ALA A 443 0.44 10.69 -22.42
N ILE A 444 -0.78 10.89 -22.93
CA ILE A 444 -1.11 10.62 -24.34
C ILE A 444 -0.29 11.53 -25.26
N LYS A 445 -0.14 12.82 -24.95
CA LYS A 445 0.71 13.75 -25.71
C LYS A 445 2.17 13.28 -25.73
N SER A 446 2.71 12.84 -24.59
CA SER A 446 4.07 12.29 -24.48
C SER A 446 4.26 11.04 -25.34
N LEU A 447 3.31 10.08 -25.33
CA LEU A 447 3.39 8.88 -26.17
C LEU A 447 3.22 9.19 -27.66
N LEU A 448 2.36 10.13 -28.04
CA LEU A 448 2.24 10.58 -29.44
C LEU A 448 3.55 11.18 -29.96
N HIS A 449 4.28 11.91 -29.10
CA HIS A 449 5.60 12.41 -29.45
C HIS A 449 6.62 11.26 -29.57
N ALA A 450 6.63 10.31 -28.63
CA ALA A 450 7.48 9.12 -28.71
C ALA A 450 7.22 8.30 -29.98
N GLN A 451 5.95 8.13 -30.37
CA GLN A 451 5.55 7.39 -31.57
C GLN A 451 6.11 8.02 -32.84
N ARG A 452 6.10 9.37 -32.94
CA ARG A 452 6.65 10.08 -34.09
C ARG A 452 8.16 9.89 -34.23
N LEU A 453 8.88 9.76 -33.12
CA LEU A 453 10.32 9.52 -33.11
C LEU A 453 10.68 8.05 -33.34
N ALA A 454 9.78 7.12 -33.03
CA ALA A 454 10.00 5.68 -33.16
C ALA A 454 9.63 5.10 -34.54
N LYS A 455 9.31 5.94 -35.53
CA LYS A 455 8.80 5.50 -36.85
C LYS A 455 9.70 4.47 -37.54
N ASP A 456 11.01 4.64 -37.45
CA ASP A 456 11.99 3.78 -38.10
C ASP A 456 12.29 2.50 -37.29
N ASN A 457 11.70 2.35 -36.10
CA ASN A 457 11.82 1.16 -35.27
C ASN A 457 10.45 0.48 -35.13
N GLY A 458 10.18 -0.50 -36.01
CA GLY A 458 8.89 -1.18 -36.07
C GLY A 458 8.43 -1.81 -34.74
N SER A 459 9.35 -2.44 -34.00
CA SER A 459 9.05 -3.04 -32.69
C SER A 459 8.66 -1.99 -31.65
N MET A 460 9.43 -0.91 -31.55
CA MET A 460 9.16 0.18 -30.61
C MET A 460 7.87 0.93 -30.95
N SER A 461 7.65 1.20 -32.24
CA SER A 461 6.44 1.84 -32.74
C SER A 461 5.19 1.01 -32.39
N ALA A 462 5.26 -0.32 -32.53
CA ALA A 462 4.18 -1.22 -32.12
C ALA A 462 3.93 -1.18 -30.61
N THR A 463 4.97 -1.23 -29.78
CA THR A 463 4.84 -1.13 -28.31
C THR A 463 4.20 0.19 -27.89
N ILE A 464 4.65 1.32 -28.46
CA ILE A 464 4.09 2.63 -28.16
C ILE A 464 2.64 2.71 -28.63
N LYS A 465 2.32 2.20 -29.82
CA LYS A 465 0.95 2.19 -30.35
C LYS A 465 0.00 1.43 -29.43
N THR A 466 0.39 0.23 -28.99
CA THR A 466 -0.43 -0.57 -28.07
C THR A 466 -0.71 0.18 -26.77
N ARG A 467 0.33 0.75 -26.14
CA ARG A 467 0.15 1.49 -24.89
C ARG A 467 -0.64 2.78 -25.07
N LEU A 468 -0.44 3.49 -26.18
CA LEU A 468 -1.20 4.69 -26.53
C LEU A 468 -2.68 4.38 -26.71
N THR A 469 -3.03 3.32 -27.44
CA THR A 469 -4.42 2.88 -27.61
C THR A 469 -5.05 2.51 -26.27
N GLN A 470 -4.30 1.84 -25.38
CA GLN A 470 -4.76 1.55 -24.03
C GLN A 470 -5.07 2.84 -23.25
N MET A 471 -4.13 3.78 -23.17
CA MET A 471 -4.34 5.05 -22.45
C MET A 471 -5.49 5.88 -23.05
N GLN A 472 -5.66 5.86 -24.38
CA GLN A 472 -6.78 6.54 -25.04
C GLN A 472 -8.12 5.89 -24.70
N LYS A 473 -8.20 4.55 -24.72
CA LYS A 473 -9.40 3.81 -24.30
C LYS A 473 -9.72 4.12 -22.83
N ASP A 474 -8.71 4.10 -21.97
CA ASP A 474 -8.88 4.41 -20.56
C ASP A 474 -9.29 5.87 -20.35
N ARG A 475 -8.84 6.81 -21.16
CA ARG A 475 -9.34 8.19 -21.07
C ARG A 475 -10.78 8.33 -21.56
N GLN A 476 -11.11 7.69 -22.68
CA GLN A 476 -12.38 7.83 -23.38
C GLN A 476 -13.54 7.13 -22.71
N PHE A 477 -13.27 6.15 -21.86
CA PHE A 477 -14.27 5.59 -20.98
C PHE A 477 -14.61 6.68 -19.96
N ARG A 478 -15.53 7.53 -20.44
CA ARG A 478 -16.33 8.49 -19.72
C ARG A 478 -17.42 7.69 -19.03
N ALA A 479 -17.63 8.08 -17.79
CA ALA A 479 -18.83 7.87 -17.03
C ALA A 479 -20.09 8.01 -17.88
#